data_AF-A0AAV0G0P9-F1
#
_entry.id   AF-A0AAV0G0P9-F1
#
_cell.length_a   1.000
_cell.length_b   1.000
_cell.length_c   1.000
_cell.angle_alpha   90.00
_cell.angle_beta   90.00
_cell.angle_gamma   90.00
#
_symmetry.space_group_name_H-M   'P 1'
#
loop_
_entity.id
_entity.type
_entity.pdbx_description
1 polymer ?
#
loop_
_entity_poly.entity_id
_entity_poly.type
_entity_poly.pdbx_seq_one_letter_code
_entity_poly.pdbx_strand_id
1 'polypeptide(L)'
;MDFANRAHYSTSTSSTSQSPTRRTTLNYDPPFYCRCGLKAPVFVSRDSGRKFLGCQNWPDGGCKYFVWHDEMNLIIQEPKVIDREEAQLWFPDVNVQLQRMKDIISDFREELHASHSEIARLRTQLENLVKGEHLKWSVIGLFMVILVMGICTITGFNVY
;
A
#
# COMPACT_ATOMS: atom_id res chain seq x y z
N MET A 1 14.11 43.08 -41.19
CA MET A 1 14.40 43.03 -39.74
C MET A 1 14.45 41.57 -39.37
N ASP A 2 15.67 41.02 -39.38
CA ASP A 2 16.00 39.73 -38.83
C ASP A 2 15.78 39.72 -37.32
N PHE A 3 15.20 38.65 -36.80
CA PHE A 3 15.68 38.04 -35.56
C PHE A 3 15.42 36.53 -35.61
N ALA A 4 16.51 35.80 -35.71
CA ALA A 4 16.59 34.38 -35.44
C ALA A 4 16.21 34.10 -33.97
N ASN A 5 15.53 32.98 -33.72
CA ASN A 5 16.02 32.11 -32.66
C ASN A 5 15.61 30.65 -32.85
N ARG A 6 16.60 29.79 -32.62
CA ARG A 6 16.63 28.35 -32.85
C ARG A 6 16.45 27.66 -31.50
N ALA A 7 15.56 26.69 -31.42
CA ALA A 7 15.64 25.65 -30.39
C ALA A 7 15.35 24.30 -31.04
N HIS A 8 16.40 23.49 -31.13
CA HIS A 8 16.33 22.06 -31.39
C HIS A 8 15.79 21.37 -30.14
N TYR A 9 14.86 20.43 -30.31
CA TYR A 9 14.82 19.27 -29.45
C TYR A 9 14.49 18.03 -30.30
N SER A 10 15.39 17.06 -30.27
CA SER A 10 15.20 15.73 -30.81
C SER A 10 14.96 14.80 -29.63
N THR A 11 13.76 14.24 -29.48
CA THR A 11 13.58 13.01 -28.68
C THR A 11 12.42 12.17 -29.22
N SER A 12 12.79 11.17 -30.01
CA SER A 12 12.40 9.76 -29.90
C SER A 12 10.92 9.39 -29.73
N THR A 13 10.41 8.76 -30.79
CA THR A 13 9.46 7.64 -30.83
C THR A 13 9.24 6.89 -29.52
N SER A 14 7.98 6.81 -29.09
CA SER A 14 7.41 5.60 -28.47
C SER A 14 5.95 5.47 -28.88
N SER A 15 5.76 4.66 -29.92
CA SER A 15 4.49 4.09 -30.34
C SER A 15 3.92 3.24 -29.22
N THR A 16 2.98 3.78 -28.45
CA THR A 16 2.09 2.96 -27.62
C THR A 16 0.75 2.91 -28.32
N SER A 17 0.44 1.73 -28.85
CA SER A 17 -0.83 1.34 -29.47
C SER A 17 -2.00 1.83 -28.62
N GLN A 18 -2.63 2.93 -29.04
CA GLN A 18 -3.89 3.38 -28.48
C GLN A 18 -4.99 2.50 -29.07
N SER A 19 -5.30 1.41 -28.36
CA SER A 19 -6.64 0.80 -28.33
C SER A 19 -7.68 1.94 -28.24
N PRO A 20 -8.83 1.87 -28.93
CA PRO A 20 -9.69 3.03 -29.18
C PRO A 20 -10.14 3.65 -27.85
N THR A 21 -9.39 4.65 -27.43
CA THR A 21 -9.59 5.39 -26.19
C THR A 21 -10.83 6.22 -26.40
N ARG A 22 -11.97 5.66 -25.99
CA ARG A 22 -13.12 6.45 -25.56
C ARG A 22 -12.53 7.52 -24.65
N ARG A 23 -12.53 8.76 -25.11
CA ARG A 23 -11.74 9.86 -24.58
C ARG A 23 -12.30 10.25 -23.20
N THR A 24 -12.00 9.45 -22.18
CA THR A 24 -12.56 9.63 -20.84
C THR A 24 -11.81 10.77 -20.16
N THR A 25 -12.46 11.91 -20.08
CA THR A 25 -11.88 13.12 -19.48
C THR A 25 -11.87 12.95 -17.96
N LEU A 26 -10.68 12.76 -17.40
CA LEU A 26 -10.41 12.81 -15.96
C LEU A 26 -10.11 14.23 -15.46
N ASN A 27 -10.16 15.21 -16.36
CA ASN A 27 -9.83 16.61 -16.10
C ASN A 27 -11.08 17.40 -15.68
N TYR A 28 -11.66 17.05 -14.53
CA TYR A 28 -12.73 17.81 -13.88
C TYR A 28 -12.43 17.93 -12.38
N ASP A 29 -12.91 19.02 -11.77
CA ASP A 29 -12.71 19.41 -10.38
C ASP A 29 -14.07 19.86 -9.79
N PRO A 30 -14.46 19.44 -8.57
CA PRO A 30 -13.80 18.51 -7.66
C PRO A 30 -13.72 17.07 -8.21
N PRO A 31 -12.69 16.27 -7.82
CA PRO A 31 -12.58 14.88 -8.23
C PRO A 31 -13.63 14.02 -7.53
N PHE A 32 -14.37 13.21 -8.29
CA PHE A 32 -15.32 12.25 -7.75
C PHE A 32 -14.76 10.84 -7.88
N TYR A 33 -14.95 10.04 -6.85
CA TYR A 33 -14.44 8.67 -6.77
C TYR A 33 -15.59 7.68 -6.81
N CYS A 34 -15.40 6.59 -7.56
CA CYS A 34 -16.31 5.46 -7.52
C CYS A 34 -16.08 4.61 -6.25
N ARG A 35 -16.94 3.63 -5.99
CA ARG A 35 -16.79 2.69 -4.84
C ARG A 35 -15.51 1.86 -4.87
N CYS A 36 -14.80 1.81 -6.00
CA CYS A 36 -13.50 1.16 -6.10
C CYS A 36 -12.34 2.06 -5.62
N GLY A 37 -12.60 3.31 -5.23
CA GLY A 37 -11.57 4.28 -4.86
C GLY A 37 -10.84 4.93 -6.05
N LEU A 38 -11.26 4.65 -7.30
CA LEU A 38 -10.70 5.25 -8.51
C LEU A 38 -11.51 6.49 -8.92
N LYS A 39 -10.81 7.50 -9.49
CA LYS A 39 -11.45 8.71 -10.03
C LYS A 39 -12.42 8.30 -11.15
N ALA A 40 -13.69 8.64 -10.98
CA ALA A 40 -14.76 8.27 -11.90
C ALA A 40 -14.62 9.10 -13.18
N PRO A 41 -14.38 8.52 -14.35
CA PRO A 41 -14.20 9.34 -15.53
C PRO A 41 -15.55 9.75 -16.14
N VAL A 42 -15.57 10.85 -16.91
CA VAL A 42 -16.81 11.36 -17.53
C VAL A 42 -17.09 10.63 -18.84
N PHE A 43 -18.26 10.03 -18.92
CA PHE A 43 -18.82 9.38 -20.11
C PHE A 43 -19.96 10.22 -20.69
N VAL A 44 -20.26 9.99 -21.96
CA VAL A 44 -21.43 10.57 -22.64
C VAL A 44 -22.39 9.44 -22.97
N SER A 45 -23.64 9.58 -22.54
CA SER A 45 -24.73 8.66 -22.87
C SER A 45 -25.00 8.70 -24.37
N ARG A 46 -25.12 7.54 -25.00
CA ARG A 46 -25.44 7.43 -26.43
C ARG A 46 -26.89 7.84 -26.72
N ASP A 47 -27.79 7.56 -25.78
CA ASP A 47 -29.24 7.73 -25.99
C ASP A 47 -29.68 9.18 -25.74
N SER A 48 -29.07 9.85 -24.75
CA SER A 48 -29.45 11.20 -24.33
C SER A 48 -28.41 12.27 -24.63
N GLY A 49 -27.19 11.89 -25.03
CA GLY A 49 -26.06 12.82 -25.16
C GLY A 49 -25.60 13.45 -23.84
N ARG A 50 -26.23 13.09 -22.70
CA ARG A 50 -25.92 13.63 -21.38
C ARG A 50 -24.61 13.05 -20.85
N LYS A 51 -23.85 13.88 -20.14
CA LYS A 51 -22.61 13.48 -19.47
C LYS A 51 -22.93 12.81 -18.13
N PHE A 52 -22.25 11.73 -17.82
CA PHE A 52 -22.36 11.02 -16.54
C PHE A 52 -20.98 10.55 -16.08
N LEU A 53 -20.81 10.36 -14.78
CA LEU A 53 -19.62 9.78 -14.20
C LEU A 53 -19.87 8.32 -13.93
N GLY A 54 -18.98 7.48 -14.44
CA GLY A 54 -19.08 6.03 -14.36
C GLY A 54 -17.89 5.42 -13.64
N CYS A 55 -17.97 4.14 -13.28
CA CYS A 55 -16.79 3.38 -12.90
C CYS A 55 -15.86 3.21 -14.11
N GLN A 56 -14.53 3.29 -13.91
CA GLN A 56 -13.56 3.00 -14.95
C GLN A 56 -13.65 1.53 -15.43
N ASN A 57 -13.88 0.61 -14.48
CA ASN A 57 -14.01 -0.83 -14.76
C ASN A 57 -15.45 -1.23 -15.14
N TRP A 58 -16.26 -0.30 -15.65
CA TRP A 58 -17.63 -0.61 -16.07
C TRP A 58 -17.73 -1.77 -17.07
N PRO A 59 -16.83 -1.91 -18.08
CA PRO A 59 -16.88 -3.03 -19.02
C PRO A 59 -16.70 -4.40 -18.37
N ASP A 60 -15.89 -4.47 -17.32
CA ASP A 60 -15.56 -5.70 -16.59
C ASP A 60 -16.53 -5.98 -15.43
N GLY A 61 -17.68 -5.30 -15.41
CA GLY A 61 -18.70 -5.47 -14.38
C GLY A 61 -18.38 -4.77 -13.06
N GLY A 62 -17.58 -3.69 -13.09
CA GLY A 62 -17.12 -2.90 -11.94
C GLY A 62 -18.22 -2.39 -10.99
N CYS A 63 -17.93 -1.45 -10.11
CA CYS A 63 -18.81 -1.15 -8.96
C CYS A 63 -20.17 -0.49 -9.27
N LYS A 64 -20.59 -0.44 -10.54
CA LYS A 64 -21.87 0.14 -11.01
C LYS A 64 -22.10 1.57 -10.53
N TYR A 65 -21.02 2.31 -10.30
CA TYR A 65 -21.09 3.71 -9.93
C TYR A 65 -21.58 4.53 -11.13
N PHE A 66 -22.66 5.29 -10.93
CA PHE A 66 -23.30 6.10 -11.94
C PHE A 66 -23.89 7.35 -11.29
N VAL A 67 -23.50 8.53 -11.77
CA VAL A 67 -24.07 9.82 -11.36
C VAL A 67 -24.12 10.74 -12.57
N TRP A 68 -25.22 11.46 -12.77
CA TRP A 68 -25.32 12.44 -13.84
C TRP A 68 -24.43 13.66 -13.54
N HIS A 69 -23.71 14.15 -14.55
CA HIS A 69 -22.76 15.26 -14.36
C HIS A 69 -23.46 16.57 -13.97
N ASP A 70 -24.70 16.79 -14.40
CA ASP A 70 -25.51 17.95 -14.04
C ASP A 70 -26.02 17.90 -12.59
N GLU A 71 -26.27 16.70 -12.06
CA GLU A 71 -26.63 16.52 -10.64
C GLU A 71 -25.45 16.80 -9.71
N MET A 72 -24.21 16.71 -10.18
CA MET A 72 -23.04 17.08 -9.38
C MET A 72 -23.01 18.56 -9.05
N ASN A 73 -23.52 19.43 -9.92
CA ASN A 73 -23.59 20.86 -9.61
C ASN A 73 -24.53 21.15 -8.43
N LEU A 74 -25.46 20.26 -8.11
CA LEU A 74 -26.31 20.36 -6.91
C LEU A 74 -25.59 19.84 -5.66
N ILE A 75 -24.69 18.87 -5.81
CA ILE A 75 -23.89 18.29 -4.72
C ILE A 75 -22.72 19.21 -4.32
N ILE A 76 -22.18 19.97 -5.29
CA ILE A 76 -21.07 20.92 -5.09
C ILE A 76 -21.57 22.32 -4.72
N GLN A 77 -22.87 22.60 -4.89
CA GLN A 77 -23.45 23.88 -4.51
C GLN A 77 -23.46 24.05 -2.99
N GLU A 78 -22.45 24.79 -2.55
CA GLU A 78 -22.24 25.48 -1.28
C GLU A 78 -22.30 24.59 -0.03
N PRO A 79 -21.33 24.71 0.90
CA PRO A 79 -21.54 24.17 2.24
C PRO A 79 -22.80 24.82 2.77
N LYS A 80 -23.90 24.06 2.84
CA LYS A 80 -25.10 24.47 3.59
C LYS A 80 -24.54 24.88 4.95
N VAL A 81 -24.58 26.18 5.25
CA VAL A 81 -24.19 26.68 6.57
C VAL A 81 -25.18 26.00 7.51
N ILE A 82 -24.74 24.90 8.11
CA ILE A 82 -25.55 24.15 9.06
C ILE A 82 -25.70 25.14 10.21
N ASP A 83 -26.93 25.58 10.45
CA ASP A 83 -27.23 26.46 11.57
C ASP A 83 -26.63 25.82 12.84
N ARG A 84 -26.03 26.66 13.69
CA ARG A 84 -25.26 26.24 14.88
C ARG A 84 -25.99 25.20 15.74
N GLU A 85 -27.31 25.25 15.72
CA GLU A 85 -28.23 24.39 16.46
C GLU A 85 -28.35 22.97 15.85
N GLU A 86 -28.41 22.85 14.52
CA GLU A 86 -28.42 21.55 13.82
C GLU A 86 -27.04 20.88 13.88
N ALA A 87 -25.96 21.67 13.87
CA ALA A 87 -24.61 21.16 14.08
C ALA A 87 -24.44 20.60 15.52
N GLN A 88 -24.97 21.30 16.53
CA GLN A 88 -24.95 20.87 17.94
C GLN A 88 -25.67 19.53 18.17
N LEU A 89 -26.64 19.17 17.34
CA LEU A 89 -27.33 17.88 17.44
C LEU A 89 -26.51 16.70 16.93
N TRP A 90 -25.65 16.91 15.92
CA TRP A 90 -24.83 15.85 15.30
C TRP A 90 -23.47 15.66 15.99
N PHE A 91 -22.91 16.70 16.61
CA PHE A 91 -21.59 16.64 17.25
C PHE A 91 -21.46 15.60 18.39
N PRO A 92 -22.48 15.35 19.25
CA PRO A 92 -22.35 14.37 20.32
C PRO A 92 -22.15 12.94 19.78
N ASP A 93 -22.90 12.54 18.77
CA ASP A 93 -22.79 11.18 18.19
C ASP A 93 -21.45 10.98 17.49
N VAL A 94 -21.01 11.96 16.69
CA VAL A 94 -19.71 11.92 16.01
C VAL A 94 -18.56 11.87 17.01
N ASN A 95 -18.63 12.62 18.11
CA ASN A 95 -17.59 12.60 19.13
C ASN A 95 -17.56 11.26 19.88
N VAL A 96 -18.72 10.63 20.13
CA VAL A 96 -18.80 9.27 20.71
C VAL A 96 -18.23 8.24 19.75
N GLN A 97 -18.56 8.31 18.46
CA GLN A 97 -18.01 7.41 17.44
C GLN A 97 -16.49 7.57 17.31
N LEU A 98 -15.99 8.82 17.32
CA LEU A 98 -14.57 9.11 17.28
C LEU A 98 -13.86 8.57 18.52
N GLN A 99 -14.48 8.67 19.69
CA GLN A 99 -13.91 8.14 20.92
C GLN A 99 -13.85 6.61 20.90
N ARG A 100 -14.93 5.93 20.48
CA ARG A 100 -14.91 4.46 20.29
C ARG A 100 -13.84 4.03 19.30
N MET A 101 -13.70 4.77 18.19
CA MET A 101 -12.69 4.45 17.19
C MET A 101 -11.27 4.62 17.75
N LYS A 102 -11.03 5.65 18.58
CA LYS A 102 -9.76 5.83 19.28
C LYS A 102 -9.48 4.68 20.25
N ASP A 103 -10.49 4.25 21.00
CA ASP A 103 -10.36 3.16 21.98
C ASP A 103 -10.00 1.84 21.27
N ILE A 104 -10.66 1.54 20.14
CA ILE A 104 -10.34 0.39 19.29
C ILE A 104 -8.90 0.48 18.75
N ILE A 105 -8.46 1.67 18.32
CA ILE A 105 -7.10 1.87 17.82
C ILE A 105 -6.06 1.69 18.94
N SER A 106 -6.34 2.13 20.16
CA SER A 106 -5.44 1.90 21.29
C SER A 106 -5.35 0.43 21.66
N ASP A 107 -6.48 -0.29 21.66
CA ASP A 107 -6.52 -1.73 21.96
C ASP A 107 -5.70 -2.54 20.95
N PHE A 108 -5.92 -2.30 19.65
CA PHE A 108 -5.11 -2.92 18.59
C PHE A 108 -3.62 -2.58 18.69
N ARG A 109 -3.28 -1.36 19.14
CA ARG A 109 -1.88 -0.97 19.34
C ARG A 109 -1.24 -1.78 20.47
N GLU A 110 -1.97 -2.02 21.56
CA GLU A 110 -1.49 -2.85 22.67
C GLU A 110 -1.28 -4.30 22.25
N GLU A 111 -2.23 -4.90 21.51
CA GLU A 111 -2.08 -6.24 20.95
C GLU A 111 -0.86 -6.34 20.02
N LEU A 112 -0.65 -5.34 19.16
CA LEU A 112 0.50 -5.31 18.26
C LEU A 112 1.82 -5.21 19.02
N HIS A 113 1.87 -4.43 20.10
CA HIS A 113 3.04 -4.35 20.98
C HIS A 113 3.30 -5.67 21.71
N ALA A 114 2.24 -6.34 22.21
CA ALA A 114 2.35 -7.64 22.87
C ALA A 114 2.92 -8.70 21.91
N SER A 115 2.34 -8.81 20.71
CA SER A 115 2.82 -9.74 19.68
C SER A 115 4.28 -9.46 19.26
N HIS A 116 4.64 -8.19 19.10
CA HIS A 116 6.01 -7.81 18.76
C HIS A 116 7.01 -8.22 19.87
N SER A 117 6.62 -8.09 21.14
CA SER A 117 7.45 -8.53 22.27
C SER A 117 7.66 -10.05 22.29
N GLU A 118 6.63 -10.83 21.94
CA GLU A 118 6.73 -12.28 21.85
C GLU A 118 7.67 -12.72 20.72
N ILE A 119 7.57 -12.08 19.55
CA ILE A 119 8.48 -12.34 18.42
C ILE A 119 9.93 -12.06 18.82
N ALA A 120 10.18 -10.94 19.50
CA ALA A 120 11.52 -10.60 20.00
C ALA A 120 12.04 -11.64 21.02
N ARG A 121 11.17 -12.13 21.91
CA ARG A 121 11.52 -13.17 22.88
C ARG A 121 11.82 -14.51 22.20
N LEU A 122 11.02 -14.94 21.24
CA LEU A 122 11.25 -16.18 20.51
C LEU A 122 12.54 -16.11 19.69
N ARG A 123 12.80 -14.97 19.06
CA ARG A 123 14.05 -14.72 18.32
C ARG A 123 15.28 -14.87 19.22
N THR A 124 15.27 -14.25 20.41
CA THR A 124 16.39 -14.36 21.35
C THR A 124 16.55 -15.77 21.90
N GLN A 125 15.46 -16.51 22.15
CA GLN A 125 15.53 -17.93 22.51
C GLN A 125 16.18 -18.77 21.41
N LEU A 126 15.79 -18.55 20.16
CA LEU A 126 16.35 -19.27 19.01
C LEU A 126 17.84 -18.96 18.82
N GLU A 127 18.25 -17.69 18.93
CA GLU A 127 19.66 -17.29 18.87
C GLU A 127 20.50 -17.95 19.98
N ASN A 128 19.96 -18.09 21.18
CA ASN A 128 20.65 -18.77 22.28
C ASN A 128 20.78 -20.28 22.05
N LEU A 129 19.74 -20.93 21.52
CA LEU A 129 19.80 -22.35 21.14
C LEU A 129 20.82 -22.59 20.03
N VAL A 130 20.80 -21.77 18.99
CA VAL A 130 21.76 -21.85 17.86
C VAL A 130 23.20 -21.67 18.35
N LYS A 131 23.46 -20.68 19.22
CA LYS A 131 24.82 -20.49 19.80
C LYS A 131 25.24 -21.69 20.66
N GLY A 132 24.31 -22.24 21.45
CA GLY A 132 24.56 -23.42 22.28
C GLY A 132 24.89 -24.66 21.45
N GLU A 133 24.16 -24.91 20.36
CA GLU A 133 24.46 -26.01 19.44
C GLU A 133 25.77 -25.79 18.70
N HIS A 134 26.00 -24.58 18.19
CA HIS A 134 27.25 -24.25 17.48
C HIS A 134 28.48 -24.46 18.38
N LEU A 135 28.39 -24.12 19.67
CA LEU A 135 29.47 -24.38 20.64
C LEU A 135 29.72 -25.88 20.82
N LYS A 136 28.66 -26.70 20.93
CA LYS A 136 28.77 -28.16 21.03
C LYS A 136 29.44 -28.76 19.79
N TRP A 137 28.96 -28.41 18.61
CA TRP A 137 29.54 -28.90 17.35
C TRP A 137 30.99 -28.44 17.16
N SER A 138 31.32 -27.21 17.59
CA SER A 138 32.70 -26.69 17.55
C SER A 138 33.64 -27.48 18.47
N VAL A 139 33.21 -27.83 19.68
CA VAL A 139 34.04 -28.61 20.63
C VAL A 139 34.22 -30.05 20.12
N ILE A 140 33.16 -30.67 19.60
CA ILE A 140 33.22 -32.01 19.00
C ILE A 140 34.19 -32.01 17.81
N GLY A 141 34.10 -31.01 16.93
CA GLY A 141 35.01 -30.84 15.79
C GLY A 141 36.48 -30.71 16.22
N LEU A 142 36.77 -29.88 17.23
CA LEU A 142 38.13 -29.72 17.76
C LEU A 142 38.69 -31.03 18.34
N PHE A 143 37.88 -31.76 19.10
CA PHE A 143 38.28 -33.04 19.69
C PHE A 143 38.60 -34.09 18.61
N MET A 144 37.78 -34.17 17.56
CA MET A 144 38.03 -35.07 16.43
C MET A 144 39.34 -34.73 15.71
N VAL A 145 39.66 -33.44 15.51
CA VAL A 145 40.94 -33.01 14.91
C VAL A 145 42.12 -33.44 15.79
N ILE A 146 42.04 -33.25 17.12
CA ILE A 146 43.11 -33.66 18.04
C ILE A 146 43.30 -35.18 18.02
N LEU A 147 42.22 -35.97 18.01
CA LEU A 147 42.30 -37.43 17.91
C LEU A 147 42.99 -37.88 16.63
N VAL A 148 42.62 -37.30 15.48
CA VAL A 148 43.24 -37.61 14.19
C VAL A 148 44.73 -37.27 14.22
N MET A 149 45.10 -36.08 14.69
CA MET A 149 46.51 -35.67 14.80
C MET A 149 47.31 -36.59 15.74
N GLY A 150 46.73 -36.99 16.88
CA GLY A 150 47.37 -37.92 17.82
C GLY A 150 47.56 -39.33 17.24
N ILE A 151 46.58 -39.84 16.47
CA ILE A 151 46.72 -41.12 15.78
C ILE A 151 47.80 -41.03 14.69
N CYS A 152 47.84 -39.94 13.93
CA CYS A 152 48.87 -39.70 12.91
C CYS A 152 50.29 -39.62 13.49
N THR A 153 50.47 -39.00 14.65
CA THR A 153 51.79 -38.94 15.30
C THR A 153 52.23 -40.31 15.82
N ILE A 154 51.34 -41.07 16.46
CA ILE A 154 51.67 -42.42 16.98
C ILE A 154 52.00 -43.39 15.84
N THR A 155 51.18 -43.40 14.78
CA THR A 155 51.41 -44.27 13.62
C THR A 155 52.66 -43.86 12.82
N GLY A 156 52.92 -42.57 12.67
CA GLY A 156 54.15 -42.07 12.03
C GLY A 156 55.43 -42.39 12.80
N PHE A 157 55.36 -42.47 14.14
CA PHE A 157 56.51 -42.78 14.99
C PHE A 157 56.89 -44.28 15.00
N ASN A 158 55.96 -45.17 14.63
CA ASN A 158 56.19 -46.63 14.63
C ASN A 158 56.74 -47.16 13.29
N VAL A 159 56.95 -46.26 12.31
CA VAL A 159 57.47 -46.57 10.96
C VAL A 159 58.95 -46.17 10.80
N TYR A 160 59.51 -45.48 11.79
CA TYR A 160 60.93 -45.11 11.88
C TYR A 160 61.64 -45.93 12.95
#